data_AF-A0A661V768-F1
#
_entry.id   AF-A0A661V768-F1
#
_cell.length_a   1.000
_cell.length_b   1.000
_cell.length_c   1.000
_cell.angle_alpha   90.00
_cell.angle_beta   90.00
_cell.angle_gamma   90.00
#
_symmetry.space_group_name_H-M   'P 1'
#
loop_
_entity.id
_entity.type
_entity.pdbx_description
1 polymer ?
#
loop_
_entity_poly.entity_id
_entity_poly.type
_entity_poly.pdbx_seq_one_letter_code
_entity_poly.pdbx_strand_id
1 'polypeptide(L)'
;RAINIVQLGGNICDMDAFMEIGKRYGIAIVEDEAHAWGVEWNGKKIGSFGDITCFSLQGVNPTSKPIAGGEGGMVITNNREFYEC
;
A
#
# COMPACT_ATOMS: atom_id res chain seq x y z
N ARG A 1 6.85 14.62 -6.30
CA ARG A 1 6.70 14.68 -4.81
C ARG A 1 5.61 13.69 -4.45
N ALA A 2 5.72 12.99 -3.33
CA ALA A 2 4.73 11.99 -2.91
C ALA A 2 4.61 11.95 -1.38
N ILE A 3 3.49 11.43 -0.89
CA ILE A 3 3.28 11.01 0.51
C ILE A 3 3.36 9.49 0.53
N ASN A 4 4.26 8.94 1.36
CA ASN A 4 4.38 7.50 1.57
C ASN A 4 3.69 7.12 2.89
N ILE A 5 2.61 6.35 2.80
CA ILE A 5 1.80 5.91 3.93
C ILE A 5 2.23 4.50 4.30
N VAL A 6 2.60 4.24 5.56
CA VAL A 6 3.04 2.93 6.03
C VAL A 6 2.04 2.37 7.03
N GLN A 7 1.31 1.31 6.67
CA GLN A 7 0.35 0.65 7.56
C GLN A 7 1.04 -0.41 8.42
N LEU A 8 1.71 0.07 9.47
CA LEU A 8 2.59 -0.77 10.27
C LEU A 8 1.80 -1.82 11.09
N GLY A 9 2.10 -3.08 10.85
CA GLY A 9 1.51 -4.21 11.59
C GLY A 9 0.01 -4.34 11.39
N GLY A 10 -0.51 -3.90 10.24
CA GLY A 10 -1.95 -3.90 9.95
C GLY A 10 -2.73 -2.78 10.63
N ASN A 11 -2.07 -1.84 11.31
CA ASN A 11 -2.74 -0.66 11.86
C ASN A 11 -2.94 0.36 10.75
N ILE A 12 -4.21 0.58 10.41
CA ILE A 12 -4.61 1.43 9.30
C ILE A 12 -4.77 2.88 9.78
N CYS A 13 -4.09 3.82 9.14
CA CYS A 13 -4.31 5.25 9.33
C CYS A 13 -5.59 5.73 8.63
N ASP A 14 -6.03 6.96 8.91
CA ASP A 14 -7.19 7.55 8.24
C ASP A 14 -6.91 7.78 6.74
N MET A 15 -7.34 6.82 5.91
CA MET A 15 -7.10 6.86 4.47
C MET A 15 -7.89 7.99 3.80
N ASP A 16 -9.09 8.30 4.29
CA ASP A 16 -9.92 9.35 3.70
C ASP A 16 -9.23 10.72 3.85
N ALA A 17 -8.65 10.99 5.02
CA ALA A 17 -7.87 12.21 5.26
C ALA A 17 -6.64 12.31 4.33
N PHE A 18 -5.87 11.23 4.17
CA PHE A 18 -4.70 11.25 3.29
C PHE A 18 -5.06 11.40 1.82
N MET A 19 -6.12 10.72 1.36
CA MET A 19 -6.60 10.87 -0.01
C MET A 19 -7.09 12.30 -0.28
N GLU A 20 -7.74 12.94 0.69
CA GLU A 20 -8.13 14.35 0.59
C GLU A 20 -6.90 15.27 0.46
N ILE A 21 -5.86 15.05 1.27
CA ILE A 21 -4.61 15.82 1.21
C ILE A 21 -3.94 15.65 -0.15
N GLY A 22 -3.78 14.40 -0.63
CA GLY A 22 -3.18 14.11 -1.93
C GLY A 22 -3.88 14.85 -3.07
N LYS A 23 -5.22 14.79 -3.09
CA LYS A 23 -6.04 15.51 -4.06
C LYS A 23 -5.90 17.03 -3.95
N ARG A 24 -5.95 17.57 -2.73
CA ARG A 24 -5.92 19.03 -2.48
C ARG A 24 -4.62 19.67 -2.98
N TYR A 25 -3.50 18.98 -2.80
CA TYR A 25 -2.17 19.53 -3.13
C TYR A 25 -1.57 18.96 -4.42
N GLY A 26 -2.26 18.06 -5.12
CA GLY A 26 -1.74 17.39 -6.31
C GLY A 26 -0.49 16.56 -6.01
N ILE A 27 -0.48 15.87 -4.87
CA ILE A 27 0.65 15.05 -4.42
C ILE A 27 0.25 13.58 -4.53
N ALA A 28 1.09 12.78 -5.17
CA ALA A 28 0.87 11.35 -5.31
C ALA A 28 0.87 10.64 -3.95
N ILE A 29 0.01 9.64 -3.80
CA ILE A 29 -0.08 8.78 -2.62
C ILE A 29 0.56 7.43 -2.96
N VAL A 30 1.54 7.04 -2.15
CA VAL A 30 2.14 5.70 -2.19
C VAL A 30 1.73 4.97 -0.91
N GLU A 31 1.18 3.77 -1.06
CA GLU A 31 0.83 2.86 0.03
C GLU A 31 1.97 1.84 0.23
N ASP A 32 2.57 1.78 1.42
CA ASP A 32 3.48 0.72 1.86
C ASP A 32 2.72 -0.24 2.77
N GLU A 33 2.35 -1.36 2.16
CA GLU A 33 1.47 -2.37 2.73
C GLU A 33 2.21 -3.66 3.05
N ALA A 34 3.52 -3.55 3.24
CA ALA A 34 4.37 -4.68 3.56
C ALA A 34 3.87 -5.47 4.78
N HIS A 35 3.23 -4.82 5.76
CA HIS A 35 2.72 -5.45 6.98
C HIS A 35 1.19 -5.49 7.09
N ALA A 36 0.47 -5.16 6.02
CA ALA A 36 -0.97 -4.88 6.08
C ALA A 36 -1.76 -5.59 4.96
N TRP A 37 -1.19 -6.61 4.33
CA TRP A 37 -1.91 -7.39 3.34
C TRP A 37 -3.22 -7.97 3.91
N GLY A 38 -4.32 -7.72 3.21
CA GLY A 38 -5.63 -8.30 3.50
C GLY A 38 -6.48 -7.51 4.49
N VAL A 39 -5.99 -6.40 5.03
CA VAL A 39 -6.78 -5.50 5.87
C VAL A 39 -7.62 -4.54 5.02
N GLU A 40 -8.68 -3.99 5.62
CA GLU A 40 -9.66 -3.15 4.94
C GLU A 40 -9.94 -1.86 5.70
N TRP A 41 -10.13 -0.77 4.96
CA TRP A 41 -10.66 0.50 5.46
C TRP A 41 -12.03 0.75 4.81
N ASN A 42 -13.06 0.94 5.62
CA ASN A 42 -14.44 1.20 5.14
C ASN A 42 -14.93 0.20 4.07
N GLY A 43 -14.61 -1.09 4.24
CA GLY A 43 -15.02 -2.16 3.32
C GLY A 43 -14.23 -2.21 2.00
N LYS A 44 -13.15 -1.43 1.89
CA LYS A 44 -12.24 -1.45 0.75
C LYS A 44 -10.86 -1.93 1.19
N LYS A 45 -10.29 -2.88 0.45
CA LYS A 45 -8.96 -3.42 0.71
C LYS A 45 -7.90 -2.33 0.62
N ILE A 46 -6.98 -2.37 1.57
CA ILE A 46 -5.79 -1.56 1.56
C ILE A 46 -4.90 -1.95 0.36
N GLY A 47 -4.21 -0.97 -0.21
CA GLY A 47 -3.55 -1.08 -1.50
C GLY A 47 -4.41 -0.75 -2.72
N SER A 48 -5.59 -0.18 -2.48
CA SER A 48 -6.53 0.21 -3.54
C SER A 48 -6.86 1.71 -3.52
N PHE A 49 -6.17 2.51 -2.71
CA PHE A 49 -6.49 3.91 -2.47
C PHE A 49 -5.53 4.84 -3.18
N GLY A 50 -4.23 4.62 -2.98
CA GLY A 50 -3.17 5.43 -3.54
C GLY A 50 -2.93 5.18 -5.02
N ASP A 51 -1.95 5.89 -5.56
CA ASP A 51 -1.55 5.79 -6.95
C ASP A 51 -0.71 4.53 -7.22
N ILE A 52 0.11 4.15 -6.24
CA ILE A 52 0.96 2.95 -6.25
C ILE A 52 0.93 2.32 -4.86
N THR A 53 0.95 0.98 -4.82
CA THR A 53 1.06 0.22 -3.59
C THR A 53 2.19 -0.79 -3.67
N CYS A 54 2.96 -0.92 -2.59
CA CYS A 54 4.03 -1.90 -2.44
C CYS A 54 3.68 -2.93 -1.37
N PHE A 55 3.94 -4.21 -1.66
CA PHE A 55 3.86 -5.31 -0.72
C PHE A 55 5.20 -6.03 -0.61
N SER A 56 5.45 -6.62 0.56
CA SER A 56 6.61 -7.46 0.80
C SER A 56 6.17 -8.91 0.95
N LEU A 57 6.92 -9.81 0.31
CA LEU A 57 6.76 -11.26 0.41
C LEU A 57 7.96 -11.89 1.12
N GLN A 58 8.71 -11.10 1.89
CA GLN A 58 9.88 -11.57 2.64
C GLN A 58 9.47 -12.62 3.68
N GLY A 59 10.22 -13.71 3.71
CA GLY A 59 10.05 -14.79 4.67
C GLY A 59 9.56 -16.07 4.00
N VAL A 60 9.87 -17.21 4.62
CA VAL A 60 9.41 -18.54 4.19
C VAL A 60 8.12 -18.98 4.89
N ASN A 61 7.63 -18.18 5.83
CA ASN A 61 6.39 -18.37 6.56
C ASN A 61 5.82 -17.01 7.03
N PRO A 62 4.51 -16.89 7.31
CA PRO A 62 3.87 -15.62 7.65
C PRO A 62 4.08 -15.23 9.12
N THR A 63 5.36 -15.05 9.51
CA THR A 63 5.73 -14.65 10.88
C THR A 63 6.08 -13.15 10.95
N SER A 64 6.84 -12.65 9.97
CA SER A 64 7.25 -11.25 9.89
C SER A 64 6.42 -10.42 8.90
N LYS A 65 5.91 -11.06 7.84
CA LYS A 65 4.99 -10.48 6.85
C LYS A 65 3.67 -11.26 6.87
N PRO A 66 2.52 -10.64 6.55
CA PRO A 66 1.24 -11.35 6.52
C PRO A 66 1.19 -12.47 5.47
N ILE A 67 1.99 -12.33 4.40
CA ILE A 67 2.18 -13.35 3.36
C ILE A 67 3.68 -13.56 3.13
N ALA A 68 4.07 -14.80 2.89
CA ALA A 68 5.44 -15.24 2.67
C ALA A 68 5.63 -15.81 1.26
N GLY A 69 6.74 -15.45 0.61
CA GLY A 69 7.13 -15.89 -0.73
C GLY A 69 8.63 -16.14 -0.89
N GLY A 70 9.35 -16.34 0.22
CA GLY A 70 10.80 -16.43 0.26
C GLY A 70 11.43 -15.05 0.32
N GLU A 71 11.79 -14.51 -0.84
CA GLU A 71 12.25 -13.13 -0.99
C GLU A 71 11.54 -12.51 -2.19
N GLY A 72 11.04 -11.29 -2.01
CA GLY A 72 10.34 -10.60 -3.08
C GLY A 72 9.42 -9.50 -2.59
N GLY A 73 8.82 -8.84 -3.56
CA GLY A 73 7.81 -7.83 -3.35
C GLY A 73 6.88 -7.76 -4.55
N MET A 74 5.78 -7.05 -4.38
CA MET A 74 4.82 -6.81 -5.44
C MET A 74 4.47 -5.33 -5.43
N VAL A 75 4.41 -4.75 -6.62
CA VAL A 75 3.87 -3.41 -6.82
C VAL A 75 2.56 -3.56 -7.58
N ILE A 76 1.52 -2.87 -7.12
CA ILE A 76 0.25 -2.78 -7.84
C ILE A 76 -0.10 -1.31 -8.08
N THR A 77 -0.80 -1.07 -9.18
CA THR A 77 -1.30 0.25 -9.55
C THR A 77 -2.46 0.09 -10.53
N ASN A 78 -3.38 1.05 -10.51
CA ASN A 78 -4.40 1.21 -11.55
C ASN A 78 -3.98 2.22 -12.63
N ASN A 79 -2.83 2.88 -12.47
CA ASN A 79 -2.31 3.82 -13.46
C ASN A 79 -1.46 3.07 -14.50
N ARG A 80 -1.90 3.08 -15.76
CA ARG A 80 -1.22 2.41 -16.85
C ARG A 80 0.20 2.94 -17.10
N GLU A 81 0.41 4.25 -16.94
CA GLU A 81 1.71 4.88 -17.11
C GLU A 81 2.71 4.33 -16.09
N PHE A 82 2.30 4.21 -14.82
CA PHE A 82 3.15 3.64 -13.77
C PHE A 82 3.40 2.14 -13.92
N TYR A 83 2.51 1.41 -14.59
CA TYR A 83 2.70 0.00 -14.88
C TYR A 83 3.68 -0.26 -16.04
N GLU A 84 3.70 0.62 -17.05
CA GLU A 84 4.50 0.44 -18.26
C GLU A 84 5.93 0.98 -18.17
N CYS A 85 6.18 1.90 -17.23
CA CYS A 85 7.49 2.47 -16.96
C CYS A 85 8.40 1.49 -16.20
#